data_AF-A0A7X4HTL8-F1
#
_entry.id   AF-A0A7X4HTL8-F1
#
_cell.length_a   1.000
_cell.length_b   1.000
_cell.length_c   1.000
_cell.angle_alpha   90.00
_cell.angle_beta   90.00
_cell.angle_gamma   90.00
#
_symmetry.space_group_name_H-M   'P 1'
#
loop_
_entity.id
_entity.type
_entity.pdbx_description
1 polymer ?
#
loop_
_entity_poly.entity_id
_entity_poly.type
_entity_poly.pdbx_seq_one_letter_code
_entity_poly.pdbx_strand_id
1 'polypeptide(L)'
;MTAILGITAVALAAALYGAGVHAQSDVSGIWQIDLDTQTGEQTWTVTFEQNGATLGGEIDMHDGEGTLPVEGSVDGNTIAFVFIVPDLDGDMPINLSGEIDGATIAGDEGHFVWYGSGDWTARKQ
;
A
#
# COMPACT_ATOMS: atom_id res chain seq x y z
N MET A 1 -35.32 -13.41 53.67
CA MET A 1 -34.16 -14.32 53.85
C MET A 1 -34.68 -15.72 53.66
N THR A 2 -34.33 -16.53 52.66
CA THR A 2 -33.10 -16.71 51.87
C THR A 2 -33.49 -17.53 50.62
N ALA A 3 -33.40 -16.96 49.42
CA ALA A 3 -32.39 -17.21 48.39
C ALA A 3 -32.53 -18.56 47.62
N ILE A 4 -33.01 -18.46 46.37
CA ILE A 4 -33.00 -19.50 45.33
C ILE A 4 -31.59 -19.58 44.75
N LEU A 5 -30.94 -20.74 44.82
CA LEU A 5 -29.66 -21.00 44.17
C LEU A 5 -29.89 -21.33 42.69
N GLY A 6 -29.61 -20.36 41.83
CA GLY A 6 -29.61 -20.51 40.38
C GLY A 6 -28.42 -21.33 39.90
N ILE A 7 -28.70 -22.35 39.10
CA ILE A 7 -27.71 -23.15 38.38
C ILE A 7 -27.06 -22.24 37.32
N THR A 8 -25.78 -21.96 37.46
CA THR A 8 -25.02 -21.22 36.44
C THR A 8 -24.57 -22.20 35.36
N ALA A 9 -25.28 -22.21 34.23
CA ALA A 9 -24.80 -22.85 33.02
C ALA A 9 -23.73 -21.94 32.39
N VAL A 10 -22.47 -22.36 32.43
CA VAL A 10 -21.39 -21.70 31.70
C VAL A 10 -21.54 -22.08 30.22
N ALA A 11 -22.10 -21.17 29.42
CA ALA A 11 -22.11 -21.30 27.97
C ALA A 11 -20.71 -20.97 27.43
N LEU A 12 -20.01 -21.99 26.93
CA LEU A 12 -18.75 -21.83 26.22
C LEU A 12 -19.05 -21.33 24.80
N ALA A 13 -19.01 -20.02 24.60
CA ALA A 13 -19.11 -19.42 23.27
C ALA A 13 -17.77 -19.63 22.54
N ALA A 14 -17.69 -20.64 21.69
CA ALA A 14 -16.62 -20.78 20.72
C ALA A 14 -16.80 -19.70 19.65
N ALA A 15 -16.13 -18.56 19.82
CA ALA A 15 -15.93 -17.58 18.77
C ALA A 15 -14.99 -18.20 17.73
N LEU A 16 -15.56 -18.87 16.73
CA LEU A 16 -14.86 -19.14 15.49
C LEU A 16 -14.61 -17.78 14.84
N TYR A 17 -13.40 -17.25 15.04
CA TYR A 17 -12.87 -16.19 14.19
C TYR A 17 -12.78 -16.78 12.79
N GLY A 18 -13.82 -16.54 11.99
CA GLY A 18 -13.70 -16.72 10.55
C GLY A 18 -12.58 -15.81 10.09
N ALA A 19 -11.46 -16.39 9.67
CA ALA A 19 -10.54 -15.70 8.80
C ALA A 19 -11.35 -15.39 7.54
N GLY A 20 -11.91 -14.17 7.48
CA GLY A 20 -12.57 -13.68 6.30
C GLY A 20 -11.54 -13.72 5.19
N VAL A 21 -11.80 -14.51 4.15
CA VAL A 21 -11.12 -14.32 2.88
C VAL A 21 -11.64 -12.98 2.37
N HIS A 22 -11.00 -11.89 2.78
CA HIS A 22 -11.20 -10.60 2.15
C HIS A 22 -10.69 -10.76 0.72
N ALA A 23 -11.54 -10.44 -0.26
CA ALA A 23 -11.09 -10.38 -1.64
C ALA A 23 -10.03 -9.28 -1.71
N GLN A 24 -8.78 -9.69 -1.90
CA GLN A 24 -7.68 -8.76 -2.03
C GLN A 24 -7.85 -7.97 -3.33
N SER A 25 -7.66 -6.66 -3.26
CA SER A 25 -7.70 -5.81 -4.46
C SER A 25 -6.64 -6.26 -5.46
N ASP A 26 -7.02 -6.31 -6.75
CA ASP A 26 -6.09 -6.56 -7.86
C ASP A 26 -5.58 -5.23 -8.42
N VAL A 27 -4.32 -4.92 -8.10
CA VAL A 27 -3.64 -3.70 -8.55
C VAL A 27 -2.80 -3.91 -9.81
N SER A 28 -2.77 -5.13 -10.39
CA SER A 28 -1.93 -5.43 -11.54
C SER A 28 -2.20 -4.49 -12.72
N GLY A 29 -1.15 -4.04 -13.40
CA GLY A 29 -1.23 -3.14 -14.56
C GLY A 29 -0.51 -1.82 -14.36
N ILE A 30 -0.76 -0.88 -15.29
CA ILE A 30 -0.06 0.41 -15.35
C ILE A 30 -0.85 1.46 -14.57
N TRP A 31 -0.14 2.25 -13.77
CA TRP A 31 -0.66 3.34 -12.96
C TRP A 31 0.17 4.60 -13.17
N GLN A 32 -0.51 5.74 -13.18
CA GLN A 32 0.13 7.04 -13.03
C GLN A 32 0.05 7.44 -11.56
N ILE A 33 1.18 7.83 -10.98
CA ILE A 33 1.29 8.40 -9.63
C ILE A 33 1.44 9.91 -9.79
N ASP A 34 0.58 10.67 -9.13
CA ASP A 34 0.68 12.12 -9.03
C ASP A 34 1.09 12.49 -7.61
N LEU A 35 2.14 13.30 -7.49
CA LEU A 35 2.72 13.76 -6.24
C LEU A 35 2.53 15.27 -6.13
N ASP A 36 1.99 15.75 -5.01
CA ASP A 36 1.96 17.17 -4.65
C ASP A 36 2.95 17.42 -3.52
N THR A 37 4.11 17.98 -3.87
CA THR A 37 5.25 18.10 -2.95
C THR A 37 5.59 19.55 -2.68
N GLN A 38 6.44 19.78 -1.67
CA GLN A 38 6.98 21.11 -1.35
C GLN A 38 7.73 21.76 -2.53
N THR A 39 8.22 20.96 -3.47
CA THR A 39 8.95 21.44 -4.66
C THR A 39 8.07 21.58 -5.90
N GLY A 40 6.78 21.24 -5.79
CA GLY A 40 5.80 21.27 -6.88
C GLY A 40 5.28 19.87 -7.24
N GLU A 41 4.41 19.85 -8.25
CA GLU A 41 3.77 18.63 -8.74
C GLU A 41 4.77 17.76 -9.52
N GLN A 42 4.80 16.46 -9.23
CA GLN A 42 5.55 15.46 -10.00
C GLN A 42 4.58 14.37 -10.48
N THR A 43 4.93 13.71 -11.59
CA THR A 43 4.18 12.56 -12.10
C THR A 43 5.16 11.42 -12.34
N TRP A 44 4.85 10.23 -11.83
CA TRP A 44 5.58 8.98 -12.06
C TRP A 44 4.67 7.95 -12.72
N THR A 45 5.25 6.92 -13.31
CA THR A 45 4.49 5.77 -13.87
C THR A 45 4.98 4.49 -13.22
N VAL A 46 4.07 3.63 -12.76
CA VAL A 46 4.42 2.32 -12.22
C VAL A 46 3.63 1.22 -12.92
N THR A 47 4.29 0.11 -13.22
CA THR A 47 3.63 -1.13 -13.66
C THR A 47 3.69 -2.13 -12.53
N PHE A 48 2.54 -2.45 -11.94
CA PHE A 48 2.44 -3.43 -10.86
C PHE A 48 2.20 -4.84 -11.38
N GLU A 49 2.92 -5.79 -10.79
CA GLU A 49 2.72 -7.23 -10.96
C GLU A 49 2.37 -7.84 -9.60
N GLN A 50 1.13 -8.33 -9.46
CA GLN A 50 0.65 -8.89 -8.19
C GLN A 50 0.55 -10.42 -8.25
N ASN A 51 1.07 -11.08 -7.22
CA ASN A 51 0.93 -12.52 -7.02
C ASN A 51 0.45 -12.82 -5.60
N GLY A 52 -0.87 -12.96 -5.43
CA GLY A 52 -1.48 -13.01 -4.10
C GLY A 52 -1.15 -11.73 -3.33
N ALA A 53 -0.63 -11.87 -2.10
CA ALA A 53 -0.23 -10.75 -1.25
C ALA A 53 1.06 -10.04 -1.69
N THR A 54 1.89 -10.67 -2.52
CA THR A 54 3.16 -10.09 -2.97
C THR A 54 2.93 -9.14 -4.14
N LEU A 55 3.59 -7.99 -4.09
CA LEU A 55 3.61 -7.00 -5.15
C LEU A 55 5.03 -6.84 -5.67
N GLY A 56 5.20 -6.86 -6.99
CA GLY A 56 6.41 -6.47 -7.69
C GLY A 56 6.09 -5.44 -8.77
N GLY A 57 7.09 -5.05 -9.54
CA GLY A 57 6.88 -4.19 -10.69
C GLY A 57 8.10 -3.36 -11.07
N GLU A 58 7.84 -2.34 -11.89
CA GLU A 58 8.82 -1.34 -12.29
C GLU A 58 8.21 0.06 -12.23
N ILE A 59 8.98 1.04 -11.73
CA ILE A 59 8.59 2.44 -11.65
C ILE A 59 9.52 3.33 -12.48
N ASP A 60 8.95 4.27 -13.22
CA ASP A 60 9.62 5.33 -13.97
C ASP A 60 9.30 6.67 -13.30
N MET A 61 10.33 7.35 -12.79
CA MET A 61 10.19 8.68 -12.19
C MET A 61 10.21 9.82 -13.22
N HIS A 62 10.39 9.50 -14.51
CA HIS A 62 10.53 10.42 -15.63
C HIS A 62 11.69 11.41 -15.48
N ASP A 63 12.75 11.01 -14.78
CA ASP A 63 13.99 11.77 -14.58
C ASP A 63 15.05 11.52 -15.68
N GLY A 64 14.83 10.53 -16.54
CA GLY A 64 15.74 10.14 -17.62
C GLY A 64 16.73 9.04 -17.25
N GLU A 65 16.66 8.46 -16.04
CA GLU A 65 17.53 7.37 -15.59
C GLU A 65 16.95 5.98 -15.87
N GLY A 66 15.67 5.91 -16.25
CA GLY A 66 14.98 4.67 -16.63
C GLY A 66 14.11 4.12 -15.49
N THR A 67 13.79 2.83 -15.57
CA THR A 67 12.93 2.18 -14.58
C THR A 67 13.71 1.58 -13.42
N LEU A 68 13.11 1.59 -12.23
CA LEU A 68 13.60 0.95 -11.01
C LEU A 68 12.66 -0.18 -10.58
N PRO A 69 13.18 -1.28 -10.00
CA PRO A 69 12.33 -2.36 -9.50
C PRO A 69 11.52 -1.90 -8.30
N VAL A 70 10.27 -2.38 -8.23
CA VAL A 70 9.35 -2.20 -7.11
C VAL A 70 9.18 -3.52 -6.38
N GLU A 71 9.22 -3.48 -5.06
CA GLU A 71 8.86 -4.58 -4.17
C GLU A 71 7.82 -4.12 -3.15
N GLY A 72 6.87 -4.98 -2.82
CA GLY A 72 5.82 -4.61 -1.87
C GLY A 72 4.82 -5.71 -1.56
N SER A 73 3.68 -5.28 -1.04
CA SER A 73 2.56 -6.14 -0.70
C SER A 73 1.22 -5.43 -0.81
N VAL A 74 0.16 -6.23 -0.91
CA VAL A 74 -1.23 -5.78 -0.82
C VAL A 74 -1.93 -6.65 0.23
N ASP A 75 -2.65 -6.02 1.16
CA ASP A 75 -3.47 -6.68 2.18
C ASP A 75 -4.87 -6.08 2.17
N GLY A 76 -5.85 -6.84 1.66
CA GLY A 76 -7.19 -6.33 1.41
C GLY A 76 -7.18 -5.13 0.45
N ASN A 77 -7.42 -3.93 1.00
CA ASN A 77 -7.41 -2.66 0.29
C ASN A 77 -6.16 -1.82 0.56
N THR A 78 -5.28 -2.23 1.47
CA THR A 78 -4.05 -1.50 1.75
C THR A 78 -2.94 -1.96 0.82
N ILE A 79 -2.19 -1.01 0.27
CA ILE A 79 -0.98 -1.25 -0.54
C ILE A 79 0.22 -0.63 0.17
N ALA A 80 1.36 -1.32 0.13
CA ALA A 80 2.65 -0.77 0.54
C ALA A 80 3.74 -1.28 -0.39
N PHE A 81 4.59 -0.38 -0.88
CA PHE A 81 5.68 -0.72 -1.78
C PHE A 81 6.87 0.21 -1.62
N VAL A 82 8.03 -0.26 -2.08
CA VAL A 82 9.30 0.44 -2.04
C VAL A 82 10.02 0.27 -3.36
N PHE A 83 10.77 1.30 -3.75
CA PHE A 83 11.82 1.20 -4.75
C PHE A 83 13.06 1.91 -4.23
N ILE A 84 14.23 1.53 -4.74
CA ILE A 84 15.52 2.03 -4.28
C ILE A 84 16.14 2.87 -5.38
N VAL A 85 16.39 4.14 -5.06
CA VAL A 85 17.18 5.00 -5.94
C VAL A 85 18.65 4.86 -5.57
N PRO A 86 19.52 4.41 -6.48
CA PRO A 86 20.96 4.38 -6.23
C PRO A 86 21.54 5.80 -6.26
N ASP A 87 22.33 6.16 -5.26
CA ASP A 87 23.09 7.42 -5.23
C ASP A 87 24.55 7.17 -4.81
N LEU A 88 25.43 8.14 -5.10
CA LEU A 88 26.85 8.05 -4.76
C LEU A 88 27.09 7.90 -3.25
N ASP A 89 26.22 8.51 -2.43
CA ASP A 89 26.30 8.45 -0.97
C ASP A 89 25.56 7.23 -0.37
N GLY A 90 24.88 6.44 -1.21
CA GLY A 90 24.23 5.18 -0.84
C GLY A 90 22.83 5.03 -1.43
N ASP A 91 22.26 3.84 -1.25
CA ASP A 91 20.91 3.50 -1.68
C ASP A 91 19.85 4.27 -0.88
N MET A 92 18.95 4.95 -1.58
CA MET A 92 17.88 5.76 -1.01
C MET A 92 16.52 5.10 -1.26
N PRO A 93 15.92 4.42 -0.26
CA PRO A 93 14.62 3.80 -0.42
C PRO A 93 13.50 4.85 -0.36
N ILE A 94 12.59 4.79 -1.32
CA ILE A 94 11.35 5.57 -1.32
C ILE A 94 10.20 4.61 -1.03
N ASN A 95 9.55 4.79 0.12
CA ASN A 95 8.46 3.95 0.60
C ASN A 95 7.13 4.66 0.38
N LEU A 96 6.15 3.95 -0.15
CA LEU A 96 4.80 4.44 -0.39
C LEU A 96 3.79 3.45 0.20
N SER A 97 2.78 3.98 0.88
CA SER A 97 1.62 3.22 1.36
C SER A 97 0.33 3.98 1.11
N GLY A 98 -0.79 3.27 1.01
CA GLY A 98 -2.08 3.90 0.82
C GLY A 98 -3.22 2.90 0.72
N GLU A 99 -4.40 3.42 0.39
CA GLU A 99 -5.65 2.67 0.28
C GLU A 99 -6.13 2.61 -1.17
N ILE A 100 -6.45 1.40 -1.62
CA ILE A 100 -6.94 1.07 -2.96
C ILE A 100 -8.47 1.21 -2.99
N ASP A 101 -8.96 2.07 -3.86
CA ASP A 101 -10.38 2.19 -4.21
C ASP A 101 -10.56 2.01 -5.73
N GLY A 102 -10.75 0.75 -6.14
CA GLY A 102 -10.94 0.36 -7.52
C GLY A 102 -9.78 0.73 -8.43
N ALA A 103 -9.95 1.78 -9.22
CA ALA A 103 -8.95 2.29 -10.17
C ALA A 103 -8.13 3.46 -9.63
N THR A 104 -8.24 3.75 -8.33
CA THR A 104 -7.51 4.82 -7.65
C THR A 104 -6.81 4.32 -6.40
N ILE A 105 -5.71 4.98 -6.04
CA ILE A 105 -5.04 4.81 -4.75
C ILE A 105 -4.94 6.19 -4.11
N ALA A 106 -5.37 6.28 -2.85
CA ALA A 106 -5.11 7.43 -1.99
C ALA A 106 -3.89 7.10 -1.13
N GLY A 107 -2.80 7.83 -1.35
CA GLY A 107 -1.56 7.65 -0.62
C GLY A 107 -1.60 8.24 0.80
N ASP A 108 -0.87 7.62 1.71
CA ASP A 108 -0.40 8.25 2.93
C ASP A 108 0.67 9.32 2.59
N GLU A 109 1.02 10.17 3.57
CA GLU A 109 2.10 11.15 3.40
C GLU A 109 3.40 10.46 2.96
N GLY A 110 3.94 10.90 1.81
CA GLY A 110 5.15 10.35 1.22
C GLY A 110 6.38 11.21 1.52
N HIS A 111 7.55 10.57 1.51
CA HIS A 111 8.85 11.24 1.57
C HIS A 111 9.65 10.89 0.32
N PHE A 112 9.90 11.89 -0.52
CA PHE A 112 10.51 11.74 -1.84
C PHE A 112 11.81 12.50 -1.85
N VAL A 113 12.93 11.79 -1.75
CA VAL A 113 14.32 12.27 -1.53
C VAL A 113 14.55 13.75 -1.91
N TRP A 114 14.36 14.11 -3.18
CA TRP A 114 14.65 15.44 -3.71
C TRP A 114 13.44 16.39 -3.73
N TYR A 115 12.23 15.85 -3.70
CA TYR A 115 10.98 16.61 -3.78
C TYR A 115 10.41 17.00 -2.41
N GLY A 116 10.97 16.44 -1.33
CA GLY A 116 10.52 16.66 0.03
C GLY A 116 9.37 15.72 0.41
N SER A 117 8.52 16.17 1.32
CA SER A 117 7.31 15.43 1.73
C SER A 117 6.07 16.00 1.06
N GLY A 118 5.06 15.16 0.84
CA GLY A 118 3.85 15.56 0.15
C GLY A 118 2.80 14.48 0.07
N ASP A 119 1.64 14.88 -0.45
CA ASP A 119 0.54 13.96 -0.75
C ASP A 119 0.82 13.25 -2.07
N TRP A 120 0.30 12.03 -2.23
CA TRP A 120 0.31 11.35 -3.51
C TRP A 120 -0.98 10.60 -3.77
N THR A 121 -1.33 10.47 -5.04
CA THR A 121 -2.43 9.62 -5.49
C THR A 121 -1.97 8.80 -6.69
N ALA A 122 -2.65 7.70 -6.98
CA ALA A 122 -2.44 7.00 -8.23
C ALA A 122 -3.74 6.68 -8.95
N ARG A 123 -3.68 6.61 -10.28
CA ARG A 123 -4.81 6.21 -11.14
C ARG A 123 -4.37 5.15 -12.14
N LYS A 124 -5.16 4.09 -12.25
CA LYS A 124 -4.96 3.02 -13.22
C LYS A 124 -5.20 3.55 -14.64
N GLN A 125 -4.32 3.18 -15.58
CA GLN A 125 -4.39 3.56 -17.00
C GLN A 125 -5.27 2.60 -17.81
#